data_AF-A0AAW6KQI4-F1
#
_entry.id   AF-A0AAW6KQI4-F1
#
_cell.length_a   1.000
_cell.length_b   1.000
_cell.length_c   1.000
_cell.angle_alpha   90.00
_cell.angle_beta   90.00
_cell.angle_gamma   90.00
#
_symmetry.space_group_name_H-M   'P 1'
#
loop_
_entity.id
_entity.type
_entity.pdbx_description
1 polymer ?
#
loop_
_entity_poly.entity_id
_entity_poly.type
_entity_poly.pdbx_seq_one_letter_code
_entity_poly.pdbx_strand_id
1 'polypeptide(L)'
;MLKRDGHVHSPFCPHGSKDEFRYYIEELCKKGFRSVSFTEHAPLPPSFMDPTPEKDSAMPISELDRYIERLTELKEEYKGQLDVLIGLEVDYIRTFEHETKAFLDQYGTHLDDSILSV
;
A
#
# COMPACT_ATOMS: atom_id res chain seq x y z
N MET A 1 14.04 -0.73 21.21
CA MET A 1 13.45 -1.34 20.00
C MET A 1 13.26 -0.23 18.99
N LEU A 2 13.61 -0.43 17.72
CA LEU A 2 13.32 0.56 16.66
C LEU A 2 11.80 0.64 16.48
N LYS A 3 11.23 1.84 16.53
CA LYS A 3 9.78 2.05 16.45
C LYS A 3 9.38 2.13 14.97
N ARG A 4 8.42 1.30 14.57
CA ARG A 4 7.96 1.16 13.18
C ARG A 4 6.44 1.10 13.16
N ASP A 5 5.84 1.69 12.14
CA ASP A 5 4.47 1.38 11.74
C ASP A 5 4.49 0.48 10.50
N GLY A 6 3.83 -0.67 10.58
CA GLY A 6 3.94 -1.74 9.58
C GLY A 6 2.75 -1.83 8.64
N HIS A 7 1.69 -1.05 8.88
CA HIS A 7 0.45 -1.14 8.11
C HIS A 7 -0.25 0.21 8.11
N VAL A 8 -0.17 0.92 6.99
CA VAL A 8 -0.75 2.26 6.83
C VAL A 8 -1.39 2.39 5.45
N HIS A 9 -2.61 2.91 5.41
CA HIS A 9 -3.30 3.26 4.17
C HIS A 9 -3.00 4.69 3.75
N SER A 10 -3.43 5.05 2.55
CA SER A 10 -3.04 6.29 1.90
C SER A 10 -4.23 6.98 1.22
N PRO A 11 -4.05 8.16 0.59
CA PRO A 11 -5.08 8.77 -0.24
C PRO A 11 -5.61 7.89 -1.40
N PHE A 12 -4.86 6.85 -1.77
CA PHE A 12 -5.24 5.86 -2.78
C PHE A 12 -6.32 4.90 -2.28
N CYS A 13 -6.53 4.79 -0.96
CA CYS A 13 -7.65 4.08 -0.38
C CYS A 13 -8.96 4.79 -0.78
N PRO A 14 -9.87 4.13 -1.52
CA PRO A 14 -11.12 4.76 -1.94
C PRO A 14 -12.03 5.08 -0.74
N HIS A 15 -11.98 4.25 0.30
CA HIS A 15 -12.80 4.33 1.51
C HIS A 15 -12.05 4.91 2.73
N GLY A 16 -10.80 5.34 2.55
CA GLY A 16 -9.98 5.97 3.59
C GLY A 16 -10.15 7.50 3.65
N SER A 17 -9.41 8.13 4.57
CA SER A 17 -9.26 9.58 4.53
C SER A 17 -8.46 10.02 3.30
N LYS A 18 -8.47 11.32 2.99
CA LYS A 18 -7.65 11.92 1.92
C LYS A 18 -6.40 12.61 2.48
N ASP A 19 -5.95 12.18 3.65
CA ASP A 19 -4.77 12.76 4.29
C ASP A 19 -3.51 12.40 3.51
N GLU A 20 -2.74 13.43 3.15
CA GLU A 20 -1.51 13.28 2.36
C GLU A 20 -0.47 12.39 3.08
N PHE A 21 0.26 11.56 2.31
CA PHE A 21 1.36 10.73 2.83
C PHE A 21 2.33 11.49 3.75
N ARG A 22 2.69 12.72 3.35
CA ARG A 22 3.64 13.58 4.05
C ARG A 22 3.18 13.92 5.45
N TYR A 23 1.89 14.20 5.63
CA TYR A 23 1.33 14.50 6.94
C TYR A 23 1.59 13.33 7.90
N TYR A 24 1.33 12.11 7.44
CA TYR A 24 1.55 10.90 8.22
C TYR A 24 3.05 10.67 8.51
N ILE A 25 3.90 10.77 7.50
CA ILE A 25 5.36 10.59 7.64
C ILE A 25 5.94 11.60 8.65
N GLU A 26 5.56 12.87 8.56
CA GLU A 26 6.04 13.91 9.45
C GLU A 26 5.60 13.70 10.90
N GLU A 27 4.37 13.23 11.12
CA GLU A 27 3.89 12.86 12.45
C GLU A 27 4.67 11.67 13.04
N LEU A 28 5.00 10.67 12.22
CA LEU A 28 5.84 9.56 12.62
C LEU A 28 7.27 10.00 12.99
N CYS A 29 7.88 10.88 12.19
CA CYS A 29 9.18 11.49 12.50
C CYS A 29 9.16 12.18 13.87
N LYS A 30 8.15 13.02 14.15
CA LYS A 30 7.99 13.71 15.45
C LYS A 30 7.86 12.72 16.62
N LYS A 31 7.23 11.56 16.38
CA LYS A 31 7.00 10.50 17.38
C LYS A 31 8.17 9.52 17.50
N GLY A 32 9.30 9.78 16.83
CA GLY A 32 10.52 8.98 16.90
C GLY A 32 10.43 7.62 16.21
N PHE A 33 9.52 7.45 15.25
CA PHE A 33 9.52 6.28 14.37
C PHE A 33 10.68 6.33 13.39
N ARG A 34 11.09 5.15 12.92
CA ARG A 34 12.21 4.98 11.99
C ARG A 34 11.77 4.43 10.64
N SER A 35 10.60 3.84 10.56
CA SER A 35 10.05 3.32 9.31
C SER A 35 8.53 3.30 9.31
N VAL A 36 7.98 3.37 8.09
CA VAL A 36 6.56 3.20 7.78
C VAL A 36 6.43 2.28 6.57
N SER A 37 5.53 1.31 6.63
CA SER A 37 5.04 0.63 5.43
C SER A 37 3.69 1.20 5.06
N PHE A 38 3.61 1.77 3.85
CA PHE A 38 2.31 1.98 3.24
C PHE A 38 1.91 0.66 2.57
N THR A 39 0.78 0.11 2.99
CA THR A 39 0.25 -1.18 2.55
C THR A 39 -1.17 -0.94 2.07
N GLU A 40 -1.31 -0.21 0.97
CA GLU A 40 -2.63 0.08 0.41
C GLU A 40 -3.29 -1.21 -0.11
N HIS A 41 -4.62 -1.26 -0.12
CA HIS A 41 -5.33 -2.39 -0.72
C HIS A 41 -4.88 -2.60 -2.17
N ALA A 42 -4.35 -3.80 -2.45
CA ALA A 42 -3.98 -4.21 -3.79
C ALA A 42 -5.20 -4.20 -4.70
N PRO A 43 -5.04 -3.83 -6.00
CA PRO A 43 -6.11 -4.02 -6.97
C PRO A 43 -6.64 -5.45 -6.93
N LEU A 44 -7.96 -5.58 -6.85
CA LEU A 44 -8.64 -6.87 -6.82
C LEU A 44 -8.37 -7.65 -8.12
N PRO A 45 -8.41 -9.00 -8.09
CA PRO A 45 -8.29 -9.83 -9.28
C PRO A 45 -9.26 -9.36 -10.39
N PRO A 46 -8.80 -9.23 -11.65
CA PRO A 46 -9.63 -8.73 -12.76
C PRO A 46 -10.96 -9.47 -12.95
N SER A 47 -11.03 -10.77 -12.64
CA SER A 47 -12.27 -11.55 -12.76
C SER A 47 -13.12 -11.57 -11.47
N PHE A 48 -12.60 -11.02 -10.37
CA PHE A 48 -13.33 -10.90 -9.11
C PHE A 48 -14.26 -9.68 -9.13
N MET A 49 -15.51 -9.89 -8.74
CA MET A 49 -16.46 -8.81 -8.56
C MET A 49 -16.48 -8.38 -7.09
N ASP A 50 -16.05 -7.15 -6.83
CA ASP A 50 -16.12 -6.54 -5.50
C ASP A 50 -17.56 -6.66 -4.95
N PRO A 51 -17.76 -7.34 -3.80
CA PRO A 51 -19.07 -7.53 -3.21
C PRO A 51 -19.60 -6.28 -2.49
N THR A 52 -18.77 -5.24 -2.26
CA THR A 52 -19.25 -4.02 -1.60
C THR A 52 -20.18 -3.24 -2.52
N PRO A 53 -21.21 -2.55 -1.97
CA PRO A 53 -22.13 -1.75 -2.78
C PRO A 53 -21.45 -0.67 -3.62
N GLU A 54 -20.42 -0.03 -3.05
CA GLU A 54 -19.71 1.10 -3.66
C GLU A 54 -18.52 0.67 -4.53
N LYS A 55 -18.14 -0.62 -4.50
CA LYS A 55 -17.00 -1.19 -5.24
C LYS A 55 -15.69 -0.44 -4.99
N ASP A 56 -15.48 -0.11 -3.72
CA ASP A 56 -14.46 0.81 -3.22
C ASP A 56 -13.44 0.09 -2.32
N SER A 57 -13.39 -1.25 -2.35
CA SER A 57 -12.51 -2.04 -1.46
C SER A 57 -11.03 -1.84 -1.76
N ALA A 58 -10.66 -1.49 -3.00
CA ALA A 58 -9.27 -1.30 -3.39
C ALA A 58 -9.11 -0.22 -4.46
N MET A 59 -7.89 0.30 -4.60
CA MET A 59 -7.57 1.19 -5.72
C MET A 59 -7.69 0.44 -7.07
N PRO A 60 -8.08 1.13 -8.15
CA PRO A 60 -8.08 0.53 -9.48
C PRO A 60 -6.64 0.28 -9.95
N ILE A 61 -6.43 -0.75 -10.77
CA ILE A 61 -5.11 -1.09 -11.33
C ILE A 61 -4.45 0.08 -12.06
N SER A 62 -5.24 0.99 -12.64
CA SER A 62 -4.74 2.18 -13.33
C SER A 62 -4.08 3.21 -12.41
N GLU A 63 -4.30 3.13 -11.09
CA GLU A 63 -3.68 4.03 -10.10
C GLU A 63 -2.45 3.42 -9.43
N LEU A 64 -2.20 2.11 -9.61
CA LEU A 64 -1.11 1.41 -8.92
C LEU A 64 0.27 1.96 -9.29
N ASP A 65 0.52 2.25 -10.58
CA ASP A 65 1.80 2.82 -11.01
C ASP A 65 2.03 4.19 -10.36
N ARG A 66 0.98 5.03 -10.28
CA ARG A 66 1.05 6.34 -9.61
C ARG A 66 1.31 6.22 -8.12
N TYR A 67 0.71 5.22 -7.47
CA TYR A 67 0.97 4.91 -6.06
C TYR A 67 2.44 4.55 -5.82
N ILE A 68 3.00 3.65 -6.64
CA ILE A 68 4.40 3.21 -6.56
C ILE A 68 5.35 4.38 -6.83
N GLU A 69 5.10 5.16 -7.89
CA GLU A 69 5.89 6.34 -8.23
C GLU A 69 5.90 7.34 -7.07
N ARG A 70 4.73 7.63 -6.50
CA ARG A 70 4.62 8.61 -5.41
C ARG A 70 5.40 8.18 -4.18
N LEU A 71 5.31 6.91 -3.79
CA LEU A 71 6.08 6.40 -2.65
C LEU A 71 7.57 6.30 -2.96
N THR A 72 7.96 6.04 -4.20
CA THR A 72 9.37 6.05 -4.63
C THR A 72 9.98 7.43 -4.44
N GLU A 73 9.27 8.50 -4.82
CA GLU A 73 9.69 9.88 -4.57
C GLU A 73 9.85 10.17 -3.08
N LEU A 74 8.84 9.80 -2.27
CA LEU A 74 8.85 10.02 -0.83
C LEU A 74 9.98 9.24 -0.13
N LYS A 75 10.29 8.04 -0.62
CA LYS A 75 11.39 7.22 -0.10
C LYS A 75 12.74 7.91 -0.27
N GLU A 76 12.99 8.55 -1.41
CA GLU A 76 14.23 9.34 -1.59
C GLU A 76 14.19 10.65 -0.78
N GLU A 77 13.03 11.32 -0.73
CA GLU A 77 12.88 12.59 -0.01
C GLU A 77 13.12 12.47 1.50
N TYR A 78 12.61 11.41 2.13
CA TYR A 78 12.72 11.20 3.59
C TYR A 78 13.91 10.33 3.98
N LYS A 79 14.79 10.00 3.04
CA LYS A 79 15.99 9.20 3.25
C LYS A 79 16.85 9.75 4.39
N GLY A 80 17.22 8.86 5.32
CA GLY A 80 17.97 9.22 6.52
C GLY A 80 17.16 9.85 7.65
N GLN A 81 15.89 10.21 7.40
CA GLN A 81 14.95 10.68 8.42
C GLN A 81 14.02 9.54 8.85
N LEU A 82 13.33 8.92 7.89
CA LEU A 82 12.40 7.81 8.09
C LEU A 82 12.37 6.93 6.84
N ASP A 83 12.52 5.61 7.01
CA ASP A 83 12.47 4.67 5.89
C ASP A 83 11.01 4.46 5.46
N VAL A 84 10.67 4.98 4.28
CA VAL A 84 9.37 4.76 3.64
C VAL A 84 9.45 3.48 2.81
N LEU A 85 8.58 2.52 3.12
CA LEU A 85 8.51 1.22 2.44
C LEU A 85 7.25 1.16 1.59
N ILE A 86 7.40 0.65 0.37
CA ILE A 86 6.31 0.46 -0.59
C ILE A 86 5.75 -0.94 -0.41
N GLY A 87 4.45 -1.05 -0.17
CA GLY A 87 3.81 -2.34 -0.02
C GLY A 87 2.37 -2.34 -0.44
N LEU A 88 1.78 -3.53 -0.40
CA LEU A 88 0.36 -3.71 -0.61
C LEU A 88 -0.21 -4.61 0.48
N GLU A 89 -1.43 -4.32 0.88
CA GLU A 89 -2.30 -5.26 1.57
C GLU A 89 -3.04 -6.08 0.51
N VAL A 90 -2.68 -7.35 0.38
CA VAL A 90 -3.21 -8.25 -0.63
C VAL A 90 -4.31 -9.10 0.00
N ASP A 91 -5.51 -9.06 -0.56
CA ASP A 91 -6.59 -9.95 -0.13
C ASP A 91 -6.32 -11.39 -0.58
N TYR A 92 -6.42 -12.32 0.38
CA TYR A 92 -6.53 -13.74 0.08
C TYR A 92 -7.97 -14.06 -0.34
N ILE A 93 -8.20 -14.06 -1.64
CA ILE A 93 -9.50 -14.42 -2.21
C ILE A 93 -9.45 -15.87 -2.68
N ARG A 94 -10.19 -16.74 -1.99
CA ARG A 94 -10.29 -18.16 -2.34
C ARG A 94 -10.71 -18.31 -3.79
N THR A 95 -10.05 -19.21 -4.54
CA THR A 95 -10.24 -19.51 -5.97
C THR A 95 -9.68 -18.49 -6.96
N PHE A 96 -9.09 -17.39 -6.50
CA PHE A 96 -8.43 -16.38 -7.34
C PHE A 96 -6.90 -16.39 -7.18
N GLU A 97 -6.33 -17.43 -6.56
CA GLU A 97 -4.91 -17.48 -6.22
C GLU A 97 -3.99 -17.35 -7.45
N HIS A 98 -4.44 -17.81 -8.62
CA HIS A 98 -3.70 -17.66 -9.87
C HIS A 98 -3.58 -16.20 -10.33
N GLU A 99 -4.65 -15.42 -10.22
CA GLU A 99 -4.64 -14.00 -10.57
C GLU A 99 -3.84 -13.20 -9.54
N THR A 100 -4.00 -13.49 -8.25
CA THR A 100 -3.16 -12.90 -7.19
C THR A 100 -1.67 -13.19 -7.42
N LYS A 101 -1.33 -14.43 -7.79
CA LYS A 101 0.06 -14.77 -8.11
C LYS A 101 0.57 -14.00 -9.33
N ALA A 102 -0.20 -13.95 -10.43
CA ALA A 102 0.21 -13.23 -11.63
C ALA A 102 0.42 -11.73 -11.35
N PHE A 103 -0.44 -11.14 -10.52
CA PHE A 103 -0.29 -9.76 -10.04
C PHE A 103 1.03 -9.57 -9.26
N LEU A 104 1.32 -10.47 -8.30
CA LEU A 104 2.54 -10.40 -7.50
C LEU A 104 3.81 -10.69 -8.31
N ASP A 105 3.74 -11.57 -9.30
CA ASP A 105 4.85 -11.80 -10.23
C ASP A 105 5.18 -10.53 -11.04
N GLN A 106 4.16 -9.74 -11.40
CA GLN A 106 4.32 -8.51 -12.17
C GLN A 106 4.83 -7.34 -11.32
N TYR A 107 4.27 -7.14 -10.12
CA TYR A 107 4.53 -5.95 -9.31
C TYR A 107 5.46 -6.17 -8.12
N GLY A 108 5.68 -7.42 -7.70
CA GLY A 108 6.39 -7.76 -6.47
C GLY A 108 7.81 -7.22 -6.39
N THR A 109 8.49 -7.01 -7.53
CA THR A 109 9.83 -6.40 -7.56
C THR A 109 9.86 -4.92 -7.17
N HIS A 110 8.70 -4.26 -7.13
CA HIS A 110 8.55 -2.87 -6.71
C HIS A 110 8.16 -2.73 -5.23
N LEU A 111 7.88 -3.84 -4.54
CA LEU A 111 7.40 -3.86 -3.16
C LEU A 111 8.55 -4.21 -2.20
N ASP A 112 8.71 -3.42 -1.15
CA ASP A 112 9.66 -3.65 -0.07
C ASP A 112 9.07 -4.52 1.05
N ASP A 113 7.74 -4.49 1.20
CA ASP A 113 6.99 -5.14 2.27
C ASP A 113 5.55 -5.40 1.80
N SER A 114 4.84 -6.36 2.38
CA SER A 114 3.44 -6.63 2.02
C SER A 114 2.74 -7.46 3.09
N ILE A 115 1.41 -7.34 3.13
CA ILE A 115 0.53 -8.08 4.05
C ILE A 115 -0.43 -8.94 3.22
N LEU A 116 -0.78 -10.11 3.73
CA LEU A 116 -1.85 -10.95 3.21
C LEU A 116 -3.02 -10.93 4.21
N SER A 117 -4.21 -10.50 3.78
CA SER A 117 -5.39 -10.30 4.64
C SER A 117 -6.57 -11.19 4.22
N VAL A 118 -7.53 -11.43 5.12
CA VAL A 118 -8.73 -12.30 4.93
C VAL A 118 -10.01 -11.64 5.43
#